data_AF-A0A6M3X6B1-F1
#
_entry.id   AF-A0A6M3X6B1-F1
#
_cell.length_a   1.000
_cell.length_b   1.000
_cell.length_c   1.000
_cell.angle_alpha   90.00
_cell.angle_beta   90.00
_cell.angle_gamma   90.00
#
_symmetry.space_group_name_H-M   'P 1'
#
loop_
_entity.id
_entity.type
_entity.pdbx_description
1 polymer ?
#
loop_
_entity_poly.entity_id
_entity_poly.type
_entity_poly.pdbx_seq_one_letter_code
_entity_poly.pdbx_strand_id
1 'polypeptide(L)'
;MTTPEAPASMNVRFATQQGYDYLLTVRSFKEEGAGSALLATIPTIEGKLAELECKPIFGKGSKAAAQETAPGEDPAEKPCPIHDVMMKRRSGATGTWYSHKLADGSWCNGGEKK
;
A
#
# COMPACT_ATOMS: atom_id res chain seq x y z
N MET A 1 -31.28 7.49 0.45
CA MET A 1 -30.77 8.87 0.27
C MET A 1 -29.29 8.75 -0.05
N THR A 2 -28.87 9.07 -1.27
CA THR A 2 -27.46 9.05 -1.69
C THR A 2 -26.81 10.35 -1.27
N THR A 3 -25.88 10.30 -0.32
CA THR A 3 -25.07 11.46 0.05
C THR A 3 -24.20 11.85 -1.14
N PRO A 4 -24.16 13.12 -1.55
CA PRO A 4 -23.31 13.56 -2.66
C PRO A 4 -21.85 13.23 -2.34
N GLU A 5 -21.15 12.67 -3.32
CA GLU A 5 -19.72 12.38 -3.20
C GLU A 5 -18.95 13.70 -3.10
N ALA A 6 -17.94 13.74 -2.23
CA ALA A 6 -17.11 14.92 -2.07
C ALA A 6 -16.22 15.12 -3.32
N PRO A 7 -16.19 16.30 -3.95
CA PRO A 7 -15.42 16.58 -5.17
C PRO A 7 -13.90 16.41 -5.00
N ALA A 8 -13.37 16.47 -3.77
CA ALA A 8 -11.98 16.10 -3.51
C ALA A 8 -11.82 15.50 -2.11
N SER A 9 -10.79 14.64 -1.97
CA SER A 9 -10.36 14.11 -0.68
C SER A 9 -8.84 13.98 -0.59
N MET A 10 -8.31 14.01 0.63
CA MET A 10 -6.92 13.64 0.91
C MET A 10 -6.86 12.64 2.06
N ASN A 11 -5.78 11.86 2.10
CA ASN A 11 -5.55 10.84 3.10
C ASN A 11 -4.23 11.10 3.81
N VAL A 12 -4.25 11.10 5.14
CA VAL A 12 -3.06 11.26 5.99
C VAL A 12 -2.92 10.00 6.85
N ARG A 13 -1.73 9.39 6.81
CA ARG A 13 -1.39 8.23 7.64
C ARG A 13 -0.46 8.66 8.76
N PHE A 14 -0.79 8.27 9.98
CA PHE A 14 0.02 8.59 11.16
C PHE A 14 -0.03 7.46 12.18
N ALA A 15 1.03 7.38 12.98
CA ALA A 15 1.12 6.49 14.13
C ALA A 15 0.95 7.29 15.42
N THR A 16 0.27 6.71 16.42
CA THR A 16 0.21 7.29 17.78
C THR A 16 1.36 6.78 18.64
N GLN A 17 1.55 7.36 19.82
CA GLN A 17 2.56 6.90 20.78
C GLN A 17 2.39 5.45 21.22
N GLN A 18 1.16 4.94 21.17
CA GLN A 18 0.84 3.55 21.50
C GLN A 18 1.19 2.58 20.36
N GLY A 19 1.71 3.07 19.23
CA GLY A 19 2.14 2.26 18.09
C GLY A 19 1.02 1.83 17.15
N TYR A 20 -0.17 2.43 17.26
CA TYR A 20 -1.28 2.16 16.34
C TYR A 20 -1.19 3.04 15.09
N ASP A 21 -1.47 2.43 13.94
CA ASP A 21 -1.55 3.11 12.66
C ASP A 21 -2.98 3.55 12.37
N TYR A 22 -3.15 4.83 12.06
CA TYR A 22 -4.43 5.42 11.66
C TYR A 22 -4.36 6.01 10.25
N LEU A 23 -5.50 5.98 9.56
CA LEU A 23 -5.73 6.62 8.28
C LEU A 23 -6.86 7.65 8.44
N LEU A 24 -6.52 8.93 8.34
CA LEU A 24 -7.48 10.03 8.37
C LEU A 24 -7.81 10.45 6.93
N THR A 25 -9.10 10.41 6.58
CA THR A 25 -9.61 10.94 5.32
C THR A 25 -10.25 12.30 5.53
N VAL A 26 -9.75 13.31 4.84
CA VAL A 26 -10.31 14.66 4.84
C VAL A 26 -10.99 14.91 3.50
N ARG A 27 -12.22 15.42 3.53
CA ARG A 27 -13.06 15.63 2.35
C ARG A 27 -13.40 17.10 2.20
N SER A 28 -13.38 17.61 0.98
CA SER A 28 -13.87 18.95 0.65
C SER A 28 -15.14 18.85 -0.17
N PHE A 29 -16.18 19.56 0.28
CA PHE A 29 -17.48 19.64 -0.40
C PHE A 29 -17.61 20.89 -1.29
N LYS A 30 -16.55 21.69 -1.42
CA LYS A 30 -16.52 22.81 -2.36
C LYS A 30 -16.31 22.26 -3.75
N GLU A 31 -17.18 22.60 -4.70
CA GLU A 31 -16.99 22.19 -6.09
C GLU A 31 -15.80 22.95 -6.72
N GLU A 32 -15.82 24.28 -6.64
CA GLU A 32 -14.73 25.10 -7.14
C GLU A 32 -13.60 25.23 -6.10
N GLY A 33 -12.37 24.94 -6.53
CA GLY A 33 -11.19 24.99 -5.64
C GLY A 33 -11.16 23.90 -4.57
N ALA A 34 -11.89 22.79 -4.75
CA ALA A 34 -11.93 21.67 -3.80
C ALA A 34 -10.53 21.22 -3.33
N GLY A 35 -9.62 21.06 -4.29
CA GLY A 35 -8.24 20.63 -4.06
C GLY A 35 -7.40 21.68 -3.36
N SER A 36 -7.46 22.95 -3.77
CA SER A 36 -6.71 24.03 -3.11
C SER A 36 -7.19 24.25 -1.68
N ALA A 37 -8.50 24.11 -1.44
CA ALA A 37 -9.06 24.14 -0.09
C ALA A 37 -8.51 22.99 0.79
N LEU A 38 -8.38 21.78 0.25
CA LEU A 38 -7.73 20.68 0.99
C LEU A 38 -6.26 20.97 1.27
N LEU A 39 -5.52 21.43 0.27
CA LEU A 39 -4.09 21.76 0.44
C LEU A 39 -3.89 22.84 1.53
N ALA A 40 -4.76 23.84 1.59
CA ALA A 40 -4.72 24.86 2.63
C ALA A 40 -5.01 24.31 4.04
N THR A 41 -5.69 23.16 4.16
CA THR A 41 -5.94 22.52 5.46
C THR A 41 -4.77 21.66 5.97
N ILE A 42 -3.79 21.34 5.12
CA ILE A 42 -2.66 20.48 5.46
C ILE A 42 -1.89 21.00 6.70
N PRO A 43 -1.44 22.27 6.76
CA PRO A 43 -0.64 22.74 7.89
C PRO A 43 -1.39 22.67 9.22
N THR A 44 -2.71 22.89 9.20
CA THR A 44 -3.57 22.79 10.38
C THR A 44 -3.68 21.34 10.87
N ILE A 45 -3.80 20.38 9.96
CA ILE A 45 -3.86 18.95 10.30
C ILE A 45 -2.50 18.49 10.84
N GLU A 46 -1.41 18.88 10.19
CA GLU A 46 -0.05 18.56 10.64
C GLU A 46 0.24 19.13 12.03
N GLY A 47 -0.16 20.37 12.31
CA GLY A 47 -0.03 20.98 13.63
C GLY A 47 -0.77 20.20 14.72
N LYS A 48 -2.02 19.81 14.46
CA LYS A 48 -2.81 19.01 15.42
C LYS A 48 -2.23 17.62 15.64
N LEU A 49 -1.71 16.97 14.59
CA LEU A 49 -1.05 15.67 14.73
C LEU A 49 0.23 15.81 15.55
N ALA A 50 1.00 16.88 15.36
CA ALA A 50 2.20 17.14 16.16
C ALA A 50 1.88 17.40 17.64
N GLU A 51 0.82 18.17 17.95
CA GLU A 51 0.35 18.40 19.33
C GLU A 51 -0.04 17.09 20.05
N LEU A 52 -0.56 16.12 19.31
CA LEU A 52 -0.93 14.79 19.82
C LEU A 52 0.24 13.80 19.81
N GLU A 53 1.45 14.27 19.49
CA GLU A 53 2.67 13.47 19.38
C GLU A 53 2.52 12.31 18.37
N CYS A 54 1.67 12.49 17.36
CA CYS A 54 1.47 11.57 16.26
C CYS A 54 2.62 11.71 15.25
N LYS A 55 3.12 10.58 14.75
CA LYS A 55 4.22 10.54 13.78
C LYS A 55 3.68 10.26 12.38
N PRO A 56 4.00 11.08 11.36
CA PRO A 56 3.57 10.82 9.99
C PRO A 56 4.21 9.53 9.46
N ILE A 57 3.42 8.73 8.73
CA ILE A 57 3.89 7.50 8.09
C ILE A 57 4.07 7.79 6.60
N PHE A 58 5.33 8.00 6.17
CA PHE A 58 5.65 8.20 4.77
C PHE A 58 5.88 6.87 4.05
N GLY A 59 5.08 6.59 3.01
CA GLY A 59 5.46 5.75 1.87
C GLY A 59 6.21 4.43 2.11
N LYS A 60 5.52 3.41 2.63
CA LYS A 60 5.24 2.10 2.00
C LYS A 60 4.19 1.53 2.92
N GLY A 61 3.03 1.17 2.38
CA GLY A 61 1.89 0.75 3.19
C GLY A 61 2.35 -0.14 4.32
N SER A 62 1.93 0.18 5.54
CA SER A 62 2.22 -0.60 6.73
C SER A 62 2.24 -2.05 6.29
N LYS A 63 3.41 -2.67 6.34
CA LYS A 63 3.46 -4.11 6.44
C LYS A 63 2.72 -4.35 7.74
N ALA A 64 1.40 -4.54 7.67
CA ALA A 64 0.66 -5.26 8.69
C ALA A 64 1.59 -6.40 9.04
N ALA A 65 2.06 -6.40 10.29
CA ALA A 65 3.22 -7.14 10.75
C ALA A 65 3.35 -8.41 9.92
N ALA A 66 4.34 -8.43 9.02
CA ALA A 66 4.69 -9.67 8.35
C ALA A 66 5.09 -10.54 9.53
N GLN A 67 4.16 -11.41 9.91
CA GLN A 67 4.37 -12.46 10.89
C GLN A 67 5.71 -13.05 10.50
N GLU A 68 6.72 -12.80 11.33
CA GLU A 68 8.04 -13.40 11.17
C GLU A 68 7.76 -14.90 11.23
N THR A 69 7.62 -15.48 10.05
CA THR A 69 7.61 -16.91 9.88
C THR A 69 9.04 -17.29 10.23
N ALA A 70 9.16 -18.08 11.29
CA ALA A 70 10.42 -18.50 11.87
C ALA A 70 11.41 -18.92 10.77
N PRO A 71 12.72 -18.68 10.95
CA PRO A 71 13.73 -19.16 10.01
C PRO A 71 13.73 -20.69 10.07
N GLY A 72 13.01 -21.36 9.16
CA GLY A 72 12.91 -22.82 9.25
C GLY A 72 12.04 -23.56 8.24
N GLU A 73 11.18 -22.92 7.46
CA GLU A 73 10.45 -23.61 6.39
C GLU A 73 10.57 -22.83 5.09
N ASP A 74 11.28 -23.38 4.12
CA ASP A 74 11.28 -22.90 2.74
C ASP A 74 9.85 -23.10 2.22
N PRO A 75 9.06 -22.04 1.94
CA PRO A 75 7.77 -22.24 1.32
C PRO A 75 8.05 -22.76 -0.08
N ALA A 76 7.75 -24.05 -0.27
CA ALA A 76 7.93 -24.80 -1.50
C ALA A 76 7.65 -23.95 -2.73
N GLU A 77 8.52 -24.08 -3.75
CA GLU A 77 8.38 -23.46 -5.06
C GLU A 77 6.90 -23.50 -5.50
N LYS A 78 6.24 -22.34 -5.49
CA LYS A 78 4.81 -22.28 -5.80
C LYS A 78 4.61 -22.38 -7.31
N PRO A 79 3.66 -23.20 -7.80
CA PRO A 79 3.31 -23.20 -9.21
C PRO A 79 2.66 -21.87 -9.57
N CYS A 80 2.92 -21.40 -10.79
CA CYS A 80 2.22 -20.25 -11.34
C CYS A 80 0.73 -20.59 -11.48
N PRO A 81 -0.21 -19.81 -10.90
CA PRO A 81 -1.64 -20.11 -10.96
C PRO A 81 -2.22 -20.06 -12.39
N ILE A 82 -1.49 -19.44 -13.32
CA ILE A 82 -1.92 -19.30 -14.71
C ILE A 82 -1.32 -20.40 -15.58
N HIS A 83 -0.05 -20.76 -15.41
CA HIS A 83 0.63 -21.67 -16.33
C HIS A 83 0.88 -23.07 -15.73
N ASP A 84 0.63 -23.25 -14.43
CA ASP A 84 0.88 -24.49 -13.68
C ASP A 84 2.34 -24.98 -13.76
N VAL A 85 3.28 -24.03 -13.90
CA VAL A 85 4.73 -24.27 -13.94
C VAL A 85 5.36 -23.73 -12.66
N MET A 86 6.35 -24.44 -12.12
CA MET A 86 7.07 -24.04 -10.91
C MET A 86 7.76 -22.69 -11.07
N MET A 87 7.49 -21.76 -10.14
CA MET A 87 8.14 -20.46 -10.11
C MET A 87 9.44 -20.52 -9.31
N LYS A 88 10.49 -19.88 -9.82
CA LYS A 88 11.78 -19.77 -9.12
C LYS A 88 11.79 -18.57 -8.20
N ARG A 89 12.23 -18.78 -6.96
CA ARG A 89 12.46 -17.70 -5.98
C ARG A 89 13.63 -16.81 -6.43
N ARG A 90 13.43 -15.51 -6.37
CA ARG A 90 14.41 -14.45 -6.66
C ARG A 90 14.44 -13.50 -5.46
N SER A 91 15.63 -13.08 -5.04
CA SER A 91 15.80 -12.13 -3.93
C SER A 91 16.73 -10.99 -4.34
N GLY A 92 16.39 -9.77 -3.94
CA GLY A 92 17.16 -8.56 -4.18
C GLY A 92 16.87 -7.47 -3.15
N ALA A 93 17.46 -6.28 -3.32
CA ALA A 93 17.35 -5.17 -2.35
C ALA A 93 15.90 -4.72 -2.08
N THR A 94 14.99 -4.95 -3.03
CA THR A 94 13.57 -4.60 -2.95
C THR A 94 12.69 -5.69 -2.34
N GLY A 95 13.24 -6.88 -2.06
CA GLY A 95 12.53 -8.00 -1.46
C GLY A 95 12.76 -9.34 -2.16
N THR A 96 11.88 -10.30 -1.87
CA THR A 96 11.83 -11.61 -2.52
C THR A 96 10.58 -11.68 -3.40
N TRP A 97 10.72 -12.20 -4.62
CA TRP A 97 9.62 -12.46 -5.55
C TRP A 97 9.80 -13.82 -6.22
N TYR A 98 8.73 -14.34 -6.84
CA TYR A 98 8.72 -15.63 -7.54
C TYR A 98 8.39 -15.40 -9.00
N SER A 99 9.17 -15.97 -9.92
CA SER A 99 8.92 -15.84 -11.37
C SER A 99 9.37 -17.06 -12.16
N HIS A 100 8.74 -17.31 -13.31
CA HIS A 100 9.12 -18.32 -14.30
C HIS A 100 9.14 -17.73 -15.72
N LYS A 101 9.76 -18.46 -16.65
CA LYS A 101 9.71 -18.18 -18.08
C LYS A 101 8.66 -19.04 -18.77
N LEU A 102 8.01 -18.47 -19.77
CA LEU A 102 7.10 -19.17 -20.67
C LEU A 102 7.89 -20.02 -21.68
N ALA A 103 7.18 -20.88 -22.43
CA ALA A 103 7.79 -21.75 -23.44
C ALA A 103 8.52 -20.98 -24.56
N ASP A 104 8.11 -19.74 -24.83
CA ASP A 104 8.75 -18.83 -25.79
C ASP A 104 10.01 -18.12 -25.23
N GLY A 105 10.38 -18.40 -23.98
CA GLY A 105 11.51 -17.79 -23.28
C GLY A 105 11.24 -16.41 -22.67
N SER A 106 10.04 -15.85 -22.86
CA SER A 106 9.60 -14.60 -22.23
C SER A 106 9.25 -14.78 -20.75
N TRP A 107 9.20 -13.70 -19.99
CA TRP A 107 8.81 -13.74 -18.57
C TRP A 107 7.29 -13.74 -18.41
N CYS A 108 6.79 -14.56 -17.50
CA CYS A 108 5.37 -14.52 -17.14
C CYS A 108 5.04 -13.22 -16.41
N ASN A 109 4.17 -12.41 -17.01
CA ASN A 109 3.68 -11.14 -16.46
C ASN A 109 2.23 -11.19 -15.98
N GLY A 110 1.68 -12.39 -15.74
CA GLY A 110 0.29 -12.54 -15.29
C GLY A 110 -0.76 -12.44 -16.41
N GLY A 111 -0.34 -12.53 -17.68
CA GLY A 111 -1.25 -12.59 -18.83
C GLY A 111 -1.86 -13.97 -19.03
N GLU A 112 -2.90 -14.05 -19.87
CA GLU A 112 -3.62 -15.29 -20.20
C GLU A 112 -2.70 -16.39 -20.73
N LYS A 113 -3.09 -17.66 -20.52
CA LYS A 113 -2.42 -18.82 -21.15
C LYS A 113 -2.43 -18.61 -22.67
N LYS A 114 -1.28 -18.43 -23.28
CA LYS A 114 -1.10 -18.48 -24.73
C LYS A 114 -0.82 -19.89 -25.20
#